data_AF-A0A1F3NDK2-F1
#
_entry.id   AF-A0A1F3NDK2-F1
#
_cell.length_a   1.000
_cell.length_b   1.000
_cell.length_c   1.000
_cell.angle_alpha   90.00
_cell.angle_beta   90.00
_cell.angle_gamma   90.00
#
_symmetry.space_group_name_H-M   'P 1'
#
loop_
_entity.id
_entity.type
_entity.pdbx_description
1 polymer ?
#
loop_
_entity_poly.entity_id
_entity_poly.type
_entity_poly.pdbx_seq_one_letter_code
_entity_poly.pdbx_strand_id
1 'polypeptide(L)'
;MKKLFLLSGLIILASAPLRSQELVKNSLVTGICYAGNKVKKIYIPPPEKFLRKDGSKTGAAINVYYTATPANYITAVDFAVSILESLLPEDVNIAVMVTAESMTSGVLANSGTGGLAGGWAIDALDPNAWYPVALAEKIYGESINDDLTGDISLTISTDANWYLGTDGNTPDFQYDLVTVVIHELIHGLGFFDTMSADASTGSWGIVSIPVIYDTFIENLLGNKLIDTLKFENPSVELKNEITSGQLYFNGPLQKNANSGVSVKIYAPSTYDPGSSISHLDENTPDPNALMTPFIDKGEAIHDPGQLTMSMLGDMGWINTRFVHVNPPDTEEHLSQIEISATIVSDTLYERNKVGLVWSFDEFNTSDTVYMDSPESNDTFTATIPVPFFDTKLEYYMFVRDHFLRMYRSPSYIDEFRYSVRIGMDTIKPVIVHTPVEYYFEKIDTIRFEARAADNIEIDTVYAEYRVNDGISMFAGLTAGENNSYTGAIKAGPLSLQGGDSVLYRIIARDKASVPNIKMVPENGFFSIRIEDISTVVSSYSTDFTDASGDFFNIGFEISKPENFSNYGLHSEHPYESPETDGGKLDFSAMLRHPVKYDANGMIISFVEVALIEPGEEGSIYGT
;
A
#
# COMPACT_ATOMS: atom_id res chain seq x y z
N MET A 1 50.25 20.10 14.09
CA MET A 1 49.98 19.26 12.90
C MET A 1 48.55 18.76 13.01
N LYS A 2 47.63 19.41 12.29
CA LYS A 2 46.20 19.08 12.25
C LYS A 2 46.00 17.89 11.31
N LYS A 3 45.27 16.87 11.76
CA LYS A 3 44.78 15.78 10.89
C LYS A 3 43.46 16.24 10.25
N LEU A 4 43.44 16.20 8.92
CA LEU A 4 42.28 16.44 8.07
C LEU A 4 41.40 15.17 8.10
N PHE A 5 40.15 15.30 8.50
CA PHE A 5 39.11 14.31 8.20
C PHE A 5 38.48 14.73 6.87
N LEU A 6 38.55 13.85 5.86
CA LEU A 6 37.78 14.00 4.62
C LEU A 6 36.31 13.70 4.94
N LEU A 7 35.47 14.70 4.72
CA LEU A 7 34.02 14.61 4.71
C LEU A 7 33.63 14.06 3.32
N SER A 8 33.21 12.80 3.25
CA SER A 8 32.53 12.25 2.09
C SER A 8 31.10 12.78 2.09
N GLY A 9 30.83 13.77 1.24
CA GLY A 9 29.49 14.29 0.99
C GLY A 9 28.63 13.24 0.29
N LEU A 10 27.53 12.88 0.94
CA LEU A 10 26.45 12.09 0.36
C LEU A 10 25.65 13.05 -0.53
N ILE A 11 25.77 12.90 -1.85
CA ILE A 11 24.94 13.64 -2.81
C ILE A 11 23.60 12.90 -2.87
N ILE A 12 22.57 13.47 -2.23
CA ILE A 12 21.19 13.02 -2.37
C ILE A 12 20.70 13.54 -3.73
N LEU A 13 20.45 12.61 -4.65
CA LEU A 13 19.92 12.88 -5.99
C LEU A 13 18.46 13.32 -5.89
N ALA A 14 18.18 14.54 -6.33
CA ALA A 14 16.84 15.01 -6.68
C ALA A 14 16.49 14.56 -8.10
N SER A 15 16.38 13.26 -8.32
CA SER A 15 15.27 12.76 -9.15
C SER A 15 14.07 12.79 -8.22
N ALA A 16 12.88 13.23 -8.65
CA ALA A 16 11.65 12.94 -7.91
C ALA A 16 11.78 11.50 -7.41
N PRO A 17 11.76 11.24 -6.08
CA PRO A 17 11.90 9.88 -5.63
C PRO A 17 10.84 9.14 -6.43
N LEU A 18 11.26 8.13 -7.19
CA LEU A 18 10.45 6.93 -7.26
C LEU A 18 10.14 6.67 -5.79
N ARG A 19 8.99 7.21 -5.33
CA ARG A 19 8.51 7.04 -3.97
C ARG A 19 8.41 5.53 -3.92
N SER A 20 9.40 4.88 -3.35
CA SER A 20 9.20 3.56 -2.83
C SER A 20 8.11 3.81 -1.80
N GLN A 21 6.86 3.64 -2.22
CA GLN A 21 5.72 3.60 -1.32
C GLN A 21 6.16 2.59 -0.26
N GLU A 22 6.47 3.07 0.94
CA GLU A 22 6.64 2.23 2.10
C GLU A 22 5.24 1.77 2.51
N LEU A 23 4.55 1.08 1.60
CA LEU A 23 3.42 0.26 1.96
C LEU A 23 4.02 -0.96 2.64
N VAL A 24 4.03 -0.93 3.96
CA VAL A 24 4.39 -2.08 4.76
C VAL A 24 3.18 -3.01 4.76
N LYS A 25 3.32 -4.19 4.14
CA LYS A 25 2.27 -5.21 4.22
C LYS A 25 1.97 -5.50 5.68
N ASN A 26 0.69 -5.51 6.01
CA ASN A 26 0.24 -5.79 7.36
C ASN A 26 -0.66 -7.02 7.34
N SER A 27 -0.42 -7.91 8.30
CA SER A 27 -1.26 -9.10 8.55
C SER A 27 -1.76 -9.12 9.99
N LEU A 28 -1.57 -8.04 10.74
CA LEU A 28 -2.05 -7.91 12.11
C LEU A 28 -3.57 -7.73 12.11
N VAL A 29 -4.21 -8.41 13.05
CA VAL A 29 -5.61 -8.18 13.40
C VAL A 29 -5.70 -6.81 14.06
N THR A 30 -6.47 -5.91 13.45
CA THR A 30 -6.67 -4.52 13.89
C THR A 30 -7.91 -4.34 14.74
N GLY A 31 -8.85 -5.29 14.70
CA GLY A 31 -10.09 -5.25 15.49
C GLY A 31 -10.55 -6.65 15.87
N ILE A 32 -11.10 -6.80 17.07
CA ILE A 32 -11.73 -8.04 17.56
C ILE A 32 -13.04 -7.68 18.26
N CYS A 33 -14.16 -8.03 17.66
CA CYS A 33 -15.46 -7.89 18.29
C CYS A 33 -15.72 -9.06 19.24
N TYR A 34 -15.80 -8.76 20.53
CA TYR A 34 -16.13 -9.72 21.56
C TYR A 34 -17.63 -9.81 21.82
N ALA A 35 -18.08 -11.04 22.08
CA ALA A 35 -19.45 -11.36 22.41
C ALA A 35 -19.81 -10.91 23.84
N GLY A 36 -20.76 -9.98 23.94
CA GLY A 36 -21.35 -9.58 25.20
C GLY A 36 -22.25 -10.68 25.79
N ASN A 37 -22.24 -10.80 27.12
CA ASN A 37 -22.97 -11.86 27.81
C ASN A 37 -24.39 -11.45 28.23
N LYS A 38 -24.76 -10.17 28.12
CA LYS A 38 -26.07 -9.67 28.53
C LYS A 38 -27.06 -9.74 27.36
N VAL A 39 -28.32 -9.49 27.68
CA VAL A 39 -29.38 -9.26 26.69
C VAL A 39 -29.72 -7.79 26.75
N LYS A 40 -29.51 -7.07 25.65
CA LYS A 40 -29.76 -5.64 25.51
C LYS A 40 -30.59 -5.41 24.27
N LYS A 41 -31.92 -5.50 24.42
CA LYS A 41 -32.84 -5.34 23.31
C LYS A 41 -32.97 -3.87 22.91
N ILE A 42 -32.19 -3.44 21.94
CA ILE A 42 -32.23 -2.10 21.36
C ILE A 42 -32.18 -2.17 19.83
N TYR A 43 -32.69 -1.13 19.17
CA TYR A 43 -32.52 -0.93 17.74
C TYR A 43 -32.19 0.53 17.45
N ILE A 44 -31.03 0.76 16.84
CA ILE A 44 -30.64 2.05 16.27
C ILE A 44 -30.67 1.87 14.76
N PRO A 45 -31.58 2.57 14.05
CA PRO A 45 -31.74 2.41 12.63
C PRO A 45 -30.54 2.97 11.87
N PRO A 46 -30.37 2.61 10.59
CA PRO A 46 -29.39 3.25 9.71
C PRO A 46 -29.49 4.78 9.72
N PRO A 47 -28.38 5.49 9.44
CA PRO A 47 -28.31 6.94 9.46
C PRO A 47 -29.28 7.56 8.44
N GLU A 48 -29.74 8.78 8.70
CA GLU A 48 -30.71 9.45 7.82
C GLU A 48 -30.20 9.57 6.37
N LYS A 49 -28.88 9.76 6.18
CA LYS A 49 -28.25 9.83 4.85
C LYS A 49 -28.49 8.55 4.04
N PHE A 50 -28.41 7.37 4.67
CA PHE A 50 -28.71 6.08 4.05
C PHE A 50 -30.20 5.95 3.67
N LEU A 51 -31.10 6.49 4.51
CA LEU A 51 -32.54 6.36 4.34
C LEU A 51 -33.13 7.31 3.27
N ARG A 52 -32.36 8.29 2.77
CA ARG A 52 -32.81 9.24 1.75
C ARG A 52 -32.96 8.54 0.39
N LYS A 53 -34.18 8.54 -0.14
CA LYS A 53 -34.54 7.96 -1.46
C LYS A 53 -34.35 8.95 -2.62
N ASP A 54 -33.34 9.81 -2.59
CA ASP A 54 -33.16 10.83 -3.63
C ASP A 54 -32.50 10.30 -4.92
N GLY A 55 -32.15 9.01 -4.96
CA GLY A 55 -31.62 8.37 -6.16
C GLY A 55 -30.17 8.77 -6.49
N SER A 56 -29.54 9.60 -5.65
CA SER A 56 -28.11 9.88 -5.73
C SER A 56 -27.38 8.86 -4.85
N LYS A 57 -26.76 7.86 -5.48
CA LYS A 57 -25.72 7.07 -4.80
C LYS A 57 -24.49 7.96 -4.70
N THR A 58 -24.51 8.91 -3.77
CA THR A 58 -23.40 9.86 -3.51
C THR A 58 -22.65 9.38 -2.28
N GLY A 59 -21.69 8.51 -2.50
CA GLY A 59 -20.96 7.79 -1.46
C GLY A 59 -19.81 6.98 -2.03
N ALA A 60 -18.97 6.42 -1.16
CA ALA A 60 -17.84 5.60 -1.55
C ALA A 60 -18.27 4.35 -2.35
N ALA A 61 -17.35 3.78 -3.12
CA ALA A 61 -17.50 2.47 -3.72
C ALA A 61 -16.76 1.43 -2.86
N ILE A 62 -17.48 0.45 -2.32
CA ILE A 62 -16.88 -0.64 -1.54
C ILE A 62 -17.07 -1.96 -2.29
N ASN A 63 -15.97 -2.51 -2.82
CA ASN A 63 -15.94 -3.77 -3.54
C ASN A 63 -15.71 -4.93 -2.59
N VAL A 64 -16.69 -5.82 -2.45
CA VAL A 64 -16.63 -6.95 -1.52
C VAL A 64 -16.32 -8.26 -2.24
N TYR A 65 -15.29 -8.96 -1.78
CA TYR A 65 -14.86 -10.25 -2.32
C TYR A 65 -15.06 -11.35 -1.26
N TYR A 66 -16.01 -12.24 -1.52
CA TYR A 66 -16.37 -13.31 -0.59
C TYR A 66 -15.56 -14.59 -0.85
N THR A 67 -14.91 -15.11 0.18
CA THR A 67 -14.21 -16.40 0.16
C THR A 67 -14.68 -17.26 1.32
N ALA A 68 -15.06 -18.52 1.07
CA ALA A 68 -15.56 -19.45 2.10
C ALA A 68 -16.73 -18.93 2.96
N THR A 69 -17.42 -17.87 2.52
CA THR A 69 -18.51 -17.23 3.28
C THR A 69 -19.86 -17.89 2.96
N PRO A 70 -20.67 -18.29 3.97
CA PRO A 70 -22.01 -18.82 3.76
C PRO A 70 -22.92 -17.85 3.00
N ALA A 71 -23.64 -18.36 2.00
CA ALA A 71 -24.50 -17.53 1.14
C ALA A 71 -25.59 -16.76 1.90
N ASN A 72 -26.02 -17.26 3.07
CA ASN A 72 -27.00 -16.59 3.92
C ASN A 72 -26.43 -15.39 4.70
N TYR A 73 -25.11 -15.19 4.75
CA TYR A 73 -24.50 -14.01 5.40
C TYR A 73 -24.43 -12.81 4.46
N ILE A 74 -24.30 -13.06 3.15
CA ILE A 74 -24.04 -12.05 2.11
C ILE A 74 -25.02 -10.87 2.19
N THR A 75 -26.33 -11.13 2.31
CA THR A 75 -27.33 -10.05 2.40
C THR A 75 -27.11 -9.11 3.59
N ALA A 76 -26.68 -9.62 4.74
CA ALA A 76 -26.41 -8.81 5.92
C ALA A 76 -25.10 -8.03 5.76
N VAL A 77 -24.06 -8.66 5.20
CA VAL A 77 -22.78 -8.01 4.91
C VAL A 77 -22.96 -6.89 3.88
N ASP A 78 -23.61 -7.16 2.74
CA ASP A 78 -23.90 -6.17 1.70
C ASP A 78 -24.73 -4.99 2.25
N PHE A 79 -25.67 -5.27 3.17
CA PHE A 79 -26.45 -4.22 3.81
C PHE A 79 -25.60 -3.33 4.71
N ALA A 80 -24.74 -3.91 5.55
CA ALA A 80 -23.78 -3.17 6.36
C ALA A 80 -22.83 -2.32 5.50
N VAL A 81 -22.31 -2.89 4.42
CA VAL A 81 -21.46 -2.18 3.45
C VAL A 81 -22.19 -1.01 2.83
N SER A 82 -23.44 -1.18 2.39
CA SER A 82 -24.23 -0.11 1.79
C SER A 82 -24.51 1.07 2.74
N ILE A 83 -24.54 0.82 4.05
CA ILE A 83 -24.61 1.88 5.07
C ILE A 83 -23.32 2.69 5.06
N LEU A 84 -22.15 2.04 5.09
CA LEU A 84 -20.84 2.71 5.08
C LEU A 84 -20.58 3.44 3.75
N GLU A 85 -20.95 2.86 2.61
CA GLU A 85 -20.90 3.53 1.30
C GLU A 85 -21.62 4.88 1.37
N SER A 86 -22.80 4.93 1.99
CA SER A 86 -23.57 6.17 2.13
C SER A 86 -22.90 7.21 3.04
N LEU A 87 -22.01 6.80 3.94
CA LEU A 87 -21.38 7.69 4.93
C LEU A 87 -20.02 8.22 4.51
N LEU A 88 -19.28 7.44 3.71
CA LEU A 88 -17.93 7.78 3.27
C LEU A 88 -17.92 8.70 2.02
N PRO A 89 -16.82 9.44 1.76
CA PRO A 89 -16.69 10.31 0.59
C PRO A 89 -16.78 9.57 -0.75
N GLU A 90 -17.29 10.25 -1.79
CA GLU A 90 -17.60 9.63 -3.10
C GLU A 90 -16.38 9.32 -3.98
N ASP A 91 -15.23 9.91 -3.67
CA ASP A 91 -13.95 9.72 -4.34
C ASP A 91 -13.13 8.54 -3.77
N VAL A 92 -13.73 7.76 -2.88
CA VAL A 92 -13.12 6.61 -2.23
C VAL A 92 -13.51 5.31 -2.93
N ASN A 93 -12.52 4.45 -3.18
CA ASN A 93 -12.71 3.05 -3.52
C ASN A 93 -12.08 2.20 -2.42
N ILE A 94 -12.76 1.16 -1.94
CA ILE A 94 -12.24 0.24 -0.92
C ILE A 94 -12.48 -1.21 -1.36
N ALA A 95 -11.45 -2.05 -1.32
CA ALA A 95 -11.55 -3.48 -1.49
C ALA A 95 -11.65 -4.19 -0.12
N VAL A 96 -12.70 -4.99 0.08
CA VAL A 96 -12.94 -5.74 1.32
C VAL A 96 -12.94 -7.24 1.03
N MET A 97 -12.02 -7.97 1.67
CA MET A 97 -11.93 -9.42 1.60
C MET A 97 -12.72 -10.02 2.77
N VAL A 98 -13.82 -10.70 2.48
CA VAL A 98 -14.69 -11.30 3.50
C VAL A 98 -14.52 -12.81 3.51
N THR A 99 -14.26 -13.34 4.70
CA THR A 99 -14.27 -14.78 4.95
C THR A 99 -15.05 -15.15 6.20
N ALA A 100 -15.41 -16.42 6.33
CA ALA A 100 -16.07 -16.94 7.51
C ALA A 100 -15.44 -18.27 7.91
N GLU A 101 -15.09 -18.40 9.19
CA GLU A 101 -14.44 -19.58 9.75
C GLU A 101 -14.78 -19.75 11.23
N SER A 102 -14.41 -20.91 11.79
CA SER A 102 -14.53 -21.14 13.23
C SER A 102 -13.50 -20.31 13.98
N MET A 103 -13.90 -19.68 15.08
CA MET A 103 -13.06 -18.74 15.84
C MET A 103 -12.99 -19.12 17.31
N THR A 104 -12.09 -18.48 18.05
CA THR A 104 -12.01 -18.66 19.51
C THR A 104 -13.35 -18.31 20.17
N SER A 105 -13.76 -19.11 21.15
CA SER A 105 -15.02 -18.91 21.86
C SER A 105 -15.13 -17.49 22.43
N GLY A 106 -16.22 -16.79 22.11
CA GLY A 106 -16.46 -15.43 22.54
C GLY A 106 -16.02 -14.35 21.53
N VAL A 107 -15.41 -14.72 20.40
CA VAL A 107 -15.13 -13.80 19.29
C VAL A 107 -16.24 -13.90 18.25
N LEU A 108 -16.84 -12.76 17.91
CA LEU A 108 -17.90 -12.63 16.90
C LEU A 108 -17.32 -12.44 15.50
N ALA A 109 -16.32 -11.58 15.37
CA ALA A 109 -15.59 -11.34 14.15
C ALA A 109 -14.24 -10.70 14.46
N ASN A 110 -13.37 -10.58 13.46
CA ASN A 110 -12.19 -9.76 13.51
C ASN A 110 -11.95 -9.06 12.17
N SER A 111 -11.10 -8.05 12.19
CA SER A 111 -10.70 -7.30 11.01
C SER A 111 -9.20 -7.05 10.98
N GLY A 112 -8.69 -6.76 9.79
CA GLY A 112 -7.30 -6.40 9.53
C GLY A 112 -7.22 -5.35 8.42
N THR A 113 -6.07 -4.69 8.32
CA THR A 113 -5.74 -3.80 7.20
C THR A 113 -4.65 -4.43 6.34
N GLY A 114 -4.81 -4.40 5.01
CA GLY A 114 -3.87 -5.04 4.08
C GLY A 114 -2.46 -4.43 4.07
N GLY A 115 -2.31 -3.20 4.56
CA GLY A 115 -1.03 -2.54 4.68
C GLY A 115 -1.10 -1.22 5.44
N LEU A 116 0.08 -0.68 5.73
CA LEU A 116 0.28 0.61 6.36
C LEU A 116 1.17 1.48 5.48
N ALA A 117 0.78 2.74 5.28
CA ALA A 117 1.59 3.74 4.57
C ALA A 117 2.03 4.84 5.52
N GLY A 118 3.28 5.29 5.38
CA GLY A 118 3.81 6.39 6.20
C GLY A 118 3.23 7.72 5.78
N GLY A 119 2.83 8.57 6.73
CA GLY A 119 2.23 9.88 6.45
C GLY A 119 3.11 10.80 5.60
N TRP A 120 4.43 10.66 5.71
CA TRP A 120 5.42 11.35 4.86
C TRP A 120 5.33 10.96 3.38
N ALA A 121 4.86 9.76 3.06
CA ALA A 121 4.81 9.21 1.70
C ALA A 121 3.48 9.47 0.99
N ILE A 122 2.46 9.94 1.71
CA ILE A 122 1.11 10.17 1.18
C ILE A 122 0.63 11.63 1.36
N ASP A 123 1.52 12.53 1.78
CA ASP A 123 1.20 13.94 2.10
C ASP A 123 0.10 14.08 3.17
N ALA A 124 0.10 13.19 4.18
CA ALA A 124 -0.88 13.23 5.27
C ALA A 124 -0.69 14.43 6.22
N LEU A 125 -1.74 14.78 6.97
CA LEU A 125 -1.70 15.87 7.95
C LEU A 125 -0.62 15.69 9.01
N ASP A 126 -0.50 14.48 9.57
CA ASP A 126 0.61 14.10 10.45
C ASP A 126 1.58 13.22 9.66
N PRO A 127 2.73 13.75 9.22
CA PRO A 127 3.68 12.94 8.48
C PRO A 127 4.31 11.84 9.33
N ASN A 128 4.31 11.93 10.67
CA ASN A 128 5.07 11.05 11.56
C ASN A 128 4.25 9.86 12.09
N ALA A 129 3.25 9.40 11.34
CA ALA A 129 2.37 8.30 11.72
C ALA A 129 2.15 7.31 10.57
N TRP A 130 1.81 6.07 10.91
CA TRP A 130 1.30 5.06 9.99
C TRP A 130 -0.21 5.23 9.76
N TYR A 131 -0.62 5.02 8.51
CA TYR A 131 -2.01 5.08 8.08
C TYR A 131 -2.43 3.74 7.47
N PRO A 132 -3.57 3.14 7.86
CA PRO A 132 -4.11 1.95 7.22
C PRO A 132 -4.41 2.24 5.75
N VAL A 133 -4.21 1.23 4.91
CA VAL A 133 -4.17 1.42 3.44
C VAL A 133 -5.44 2.07 2.88
N ALA A 134 -6.64 1.68 3.34
CA ALA A 134 -7.90 2.33 2.94
C ALA A 134 -7.92 3.85 3.20
N LEU A 135 -7.41 4.28 4.37
CA LEU A 135 -7.30 5.70 4.71
C LEU A 135 -6.16 6.37 3.95
N ALA A 136 -5.04 5.67 3.76
CA ALA A 136 -3.90 6.17 3.02
C ALA A 136 -4.25 6.47 1.56
N GLU A 137 -4.98 5.58 0.90
CA GLU A 137 -5.47 5.77 -0.47
C GLU A 137 -6.43 6.95 -0.58
N LYS A 138 -7.34 7.14 0.39
CA LYS A 138 -8.18 8.35 0.45
C LYS A 138 -7.34 9.61 0.58
N ILE A 139 -6.35 9.63 1.47
CA ILE A 139 -5.49 10.82 1.66
C ILE A 139 -4.68 11.11 0.39
N TYR A 140 -4.12 10.07 -0.23
CA TYR A 140 -3.28 10.19 -1.42
C TYR A 140 -4.11 10.54 -2.67
N GLY A 141 -5.32 9.99 -2.77
CA GLY A 141 -6.27 10.15 -3.88
C GLY A 141 -6.08 9.15 -5.02
N GLU A 142 -5.31 8.08 -4.79
CA GLU A 142 -4.99 7.03 -5.76
C GLU A 142 -4.79 5.70 -5.01
N SER A 143 -5.02 4.57 -5.68
CA SER A 143 -4.75 3.26 -5.09
C SER A 143 -3.25 2.98 -4.96
N ILE A 144 -2.85 2.37 -3.84
CA ILE A 144 -1.45 2.09 -3.48
C ILE A 144 -1.19 0.60 -3.23
N ASN A 145 -2.22 -0.25 -3.21
CA ASN A 145 -2.13 -1.71 -3.25
C ASN A 145 -2.98 -2.28 -4.39
N ASP A 146 -2.89 -3.61 -4.59
CA ASP A 146 -3.70 -4.33 -5.58
C ASP A 146 -5.03 -4.75 -4.94
N ASP A 147 -6.15 -4.55 -5.66
CA ASP A 147 -7.51 -4.86 -5.18
C ASP A 147 -7.66 -6.29 -4.63
N LEU A 148 -6.94 -7.28 -5.19
CA LEU A 148 -7.03 -8.68 -4.76
C LEU A 148 -6.27 -8.96 -3.47
N THR A 149 -5.41 -8.04 -3.03
CA THR A 149 -4.81 -8.09 -1.69
C THR A 149 -5.77 -7.58 -0.61
N GLY A 150 -6.77 -6.78 -0.99
CA GLY A 150 -7.76 -6.19 -0.10
C GLY A 150 -7.21 -5.08 0.78
N ASP A 151 -7.98 -4.02 0.97
CA ASP A 151 -7.64 -2.93 1.89
C ASP A 151 -8.00 -3.30 3.32
N ILE A 152 -9.12 -4.00 3.44
CA ILE A 152 -9.68 -4.51 4.69
C ILE A 152 -9.93 -6.00 4.54
N SER A 153 -9.44 -6.79 5.50
CA SER A 153 -9.85 -8.19 5.67
C SER A 153 -10.87 -8.28 6.79
N LEU A 154 -11.97 -9.00 6.57
CA LEU A 154 -13.02 -9.26 7.54
C LEU A 154 -13.22 -10.77 7.68
N THR A 155 -13.07 -11.29 8.90
CA THR A 155 -13.35 -12.69 9.22
C THR A 155 -14.53 -12.79 10.18
N ILE A 156 -15.58 -13.50 9.76
CA ILE A 156 -16.81 -13.67 10.52
C ILE A 156 -16.84 -15.06 11.17
N SER A 157 -17.13 -15.13 12.47
CA SER A 157 -17.24 -16.40 13.19
C SER A 157 -18.41 -17.24 12.67
N THR A 158 -18.17 -18.51 12.35
CA THR A 158 -19.23 -19.49 12.06
C THR A 158 -19.87 -20.08 13.32
N ASP A 159 -19.30 -19.81 14.49
CA ASP A 159 -19.71 -20.41 15.78
C ASP A 159 -20.73 -19.56 16.54
N ALA A 160 -20.92 -18.31 16.13
CA ALA A 160 -21.86 -17.39 16.77
C ALA A 160 -23.32 -17.64 16.36
N ASN A 161 -24.25 -17.38 17.30
CA ASN A 161 -25.68 -17.50 17.05
C ASN A 161 -26.20 -16.22 16.38
N TRP A 162 -26.10 -16.16 15.06
CA TRP A 162 -26.41 -14.97 14.29
C TRP A 162 -27.90 -14.71 14.07
N TYR A 163 -28.25 -13.44 14.13
CA TYR A 163 -29.38 -12.85 13.45
C TYR A 163 -28.91 -12.24 12.13
N LEU A 164 -29.50 -12.67 11.02
CA LEU A 164 -29.08 -12.32 9.66
C LEU A 164 -30.03 -11.33 8.97
N GLY A 165 -31.06 -10.85 9.69
CA GLY A 165 -31.99 -9.86 9.15
C GLY A 165 -31.39 -8.46 9.15
N THR A 166 -31.95 -7.59 8.32
CA THR A 166 -31.50 -6.20 8.13
C THR A 166 -32.46 -5.18 8.71
N ASP A 167 -33.48 -5.63 9.44
CA ASP A 167 -34.58 -4.79 9.95
C ASP A 167 -34.42 -4.40 11.44
N GLY A 168 -33.36 -4.87 12.10
CA GLY A 168 -33.09 -4.64 13.52
C GLY A 168 -33.95 -5.45 14.50
N ASN A 169 -34.72 -6.43 14.03
CA ASN A 169 -35.59 -7.27 14.88
C ASN A 169 -34.83 -8.44 15.54
N THR A 170 -33.59 -8.23 15.97
CA THR A 170 -32.68 -9.22 16.55
C THR A 170 -33.25 -9.94 17.77
N PRO A 171 -33.50 -11.25 17.75
CA PRO A 171 -33.99 -11.98 18.91
C PRO A 171 -33.06 -11.89 20.13
N ASP A 172 -33.62 -12.00 21.33
CA ASP A 172 -32.93 -11.81 22.62
C ASP A 172 -31.67 -12.68 22.84
N PHE A 173 -31.49 -13.76 22.07
CA PHE A 173 -30.37 -14.69 22.21
C PHE A 173 -29.47 -14.78 20.98
N GLN A 174 -29.64 -13.86 20.03
CA GLN A 174 -28.84 -13.77 18.81
C GLN A 174 -28.03 -12.48 18.79
N TYR A 175 -26.91 -12.50 18.07
CA TYR A 175 -26.11 -11.32 17.75
C TYR A 175 -26.48 -10.82 16.35
N ASP A 176 -26.63 -9.52 16.19
CA ASP A 176 -26.96 -8.91 14.91
C ASP A 176 -25.72 -8.86 14.00
N LEU A 177 -25.75 -9.58 12.88
CA LEU A 177 -24.58 -9.65 11.98
C LEU A 177 -24.28 -8.30 11.33
N VAL A 178 -25.30 -7.50 10.99
CA VAL A 178 -25.11 -6.17 10.40
C VAL A 178 -24.29 -5.28 11.35
N THR A 179 -24.66 -5.24 12.62
CA THR A 179 -23.96 -4.48 13.67
C THR A 179 -22.49 -4.86 13.76
N VAL A 180 -22.19 -6.17 13.82
CA VAL A 180 -20.80 -6.66 13.92
C VAL A 180 -20.00 -6.35 12.66
N VAL A 181 -20.59 -6.48 11.47
CA VAL A 181 -19.89 -6.16 10.22
C VAL A 181 -19.56 -4.67 10.14
N ILE A 182 -20.49 -3.76 10.49
CA ILE A 182 -20.20 -2.32 10.48
C ILE A 182 -19.07 -2.02 11.48
N HIS A 183 -19.14 -2.60 12.69
CA HIS A 183 -18.12 -2.43 13.73
C HIS A 183 -16.72 -2.84 13.24
N GLU A 184 -16.59 -4.03 12.66
CA GLU A 184 -15.30 -4.52 12.16
C GLU A 184 -14.77 -3.74 10.97
N LEU A 185 -15.65 -3.31 10.06
CA LEU A 185 -15.23 -2.47 8.95
C LEU A 185 -14.70 -1.12 9.44
N ILE A 186 -15.26 -0.55 10.52
CA ILE A 186 -14.74 0.69 11.13
C ILE A 186 -13.33 0.51 11.70
N HIS A 187 -13.00 -0.64 12.29
CA HIS A 187 -11.62 -0.97 12.64
C HIS A 187 -10.72 -0.99 11.40
N GLY A 188 -11.16 -1.64 10.31
CA GLY A 188 -10.46 -1.65 9.02
C GLY A 188 -10.26 -0.25 8.40
N LEU A 189 -11.20 0.68 8.63
CA LEU A 189 -11.09 2.09 8.23
C LEU A 189 -10.11 2.90 9.10
N GLY A 190 -9.53 2.31 10.15
CA GLY A 190 -8.47 2.89 10.97
C GLY A 190 -8.80 3.18 12.41
N PHE A 191 -9.95 2.73 12.91
CA PHE A 191 -10.28 2.81 14.34
C PHE A 191 -9.52 1.73 15.12
N PHE A 192 -8.18 1.79 15.18
CA PHE A 192 -7.37 0.85 15.95
C PHE A 192 -6.09 1.52 16.44
N ASP A 193 -5.59 1.04 17.58
CA ASP A 193 -4.37 1.54 18.19
C ASP A 193 -3.22 0.51 18.06
N THR A 194 -2.01 0.91 18.41
CA THR A 194 -0.86 -0.01 18.55
C THR A 194 -0.38 -0.16 19.99
N MET A 195 -1.12 0.39 20.94
CA MET A 195 -0.73 0.36 22.34
C MET A 195 -0.90 -1.05 22.90
N SER A 196 0.02 -1.45 23.76
CA SER A 196 0.04 -2.76 24.38
C SER A 196 0.61 -2.70 25.78
N ALA A 197 0.20 -3.62 26.65
CA ALA A 197 0.77 -3.76 27.97
C ALA A 197 1.02 -5.22 28.33
N ASP A 198 2.25 -5.51 28.78
CA ASP A 198 2.63 -6.82 29.31
C ASP A 198 2.64 -6.81 30.86
N ALA A 199 3.26 -7.82 31.47
CA ALA A 199 3.37 -7.93 32.93
C ALA A 199 4.19 -6.80 33.57
N SER A 200 5.10 -6.17 32.85
CA SER A 200 6.05 -5.14 33.32
C SER A 200 5.81 -3.75 32.75
N THR A 201 5.62 -3.63 31.43
CA THR A 201 5.70 -2.36 30.70
C THR A 201 4.57 -2.22 29.70
N GLY A 202 4.32 -0.97 29.31
CA GLY A 202 3.47 -0.59 28.20
C GLY A 202 4.32 -0.12 27.04
N SER A 203 3.85 -0.35 25.83
CA SER A 203 4.49 0.05 24.57
C SER A 203 3.46 0.53 23.57
N TRP A 204 3.92 1.23 22.54
CA TRP A 204 3.14 1.55 21.35
C TRP A 204 4.05 1.59 20.12
N GLY A 205 3.40 1.59 18.95
CA GLY A 205 4.02 1.85 17.67
C GLY A 205 4.54 0.62 16.95
N ILE A 206 4.71 0.80 15.65
CA ILE A 206 5.33 -0.16 14.74
C ILE A 206 6.68 0.44 14.35
N VAL A 207 7.77 -0.23 14.77
CA VAL A 207 9.13 0.31 14.65
C VAL A 207 9.24 1.70 15.30
N SER A 208 8.59 1.88 16.46
CA SER A 208 8.53 3.14 17.23
C SER A 208 7.82 4.31 16.55
N ILE A 209 7.04 4.05 15.49
CA ILE A 209 6.17 5.03 14.83
C ILE A 209 4.72 4.69 15.19
N PRO A 210 3.91 5.65 15.68
CA PRO A 210 2.52 5.40 16.04
C PRO A 210 1.66 5.16 14.79
N VAL A 211 0.51 4.49 14.95
CA VAL A 211 -0.57 4.65 13.95
C VAL A 211 -1.30 5.96 14.22
N ILE A 212 -1.95 6.51 13.21
CA ILE A 212 -2.58 7.84 13.31
C ILE A 212 -3.57 7.95 14.48
N TYR A 213 -4.29 6.88 14.82
CA TYR A 213 -5.20 6.82 15.97
C TYR A 213 -4.49 7.13 17.30
N ASP A 214 -3.32 6.53 17.55
CA ASP A 214 -2.55 6.68 18.79
C ASP A 214 -2.21 8.15 19.08
N THR A 215 -2.05 8.95 18.02
CA THR A 215 -1.66 10.36 18.12
C THR A 215 -2.71 11.24 18.81
N PHE A 216 -3.94 10.74 18.93
CA PHE A 216 -5.07 11.42 19.57
C PHE A 216 -5.32 10.96 21.00
N ILE A 217 -4.64 9.91 21.48
CA ILE A 217 -4.88 9.34 22.80
C ILE A 217 -4.12 10.12 23.88
N GLU A 218 -4.88 10.68 24.81
CA GLU A 218 -4.39 11.44 25.96
C GLU A 218 -4.89 10.87 27.28
N ASN A 219 -4.11 11.09 28.34
CA ASN A 219 -4.56 10.83 29.70
C ASN A 219 -5.40 11.99 30.27
N LEU A 220 -5.92 11.81 31.49
CA LEU A 220 -6.73 12.82 32.19
C LEU A 220 -6.07 14.21 32.31
N LEU A 221 -4.75 14.28 32.27
CA LEU A 221 -3.99 15.54 32.36
C LEU A 221 -3.75 16.19 30.99
N GLY A 222 -4.22 15.58 29.90
CA GLY A 222 -4.01 16.03 28.52
C GLY A 222 -2.61 15.74 27.98
N ASN A 223 -1.86 14.81 28.59
CA ASN A 223 -0.59 14.36 28.02
C ASN A 223 -0.88 13.25 27.01
N LYS A 224 -0.34 13.37 25.81
CA LYS A 224 -0.39 12.29 24.81
C LYS A 224 0.43 11.10 25.28
N LEU A 225 -0.08 9.89 25.11
CA LEU A 225 0.64 8.67 25.49
C LEU A 225 1.87 8.43 24.60
N ILE A 226 1.87 8.99 23.39
CA ILE A 226 2.99 8.93 22.45
C ILE A 226 4.09 9.98 22.71
N ASP A 227 3.91 10.88 23.68
CA ASP A 227 4.93 11.87 24.02
C ASP A 227 6.06 11.20 24.83
N THR A 228 7.16 10.86 24.14
CA THR A 228 8.32 10.18 24.75
C THR A 228 9.08 11.02 25.77
N LEU A 229 8.84 12.34 25.83
CA LEU A 229 9.35 13.19 26.90
C LEU A 229 8.52 13.08 28.19
N LYS A 230 7.31 12.53 28.10
CA LYS A 230 6.41 12.26 29.25
C LYS A 230 6.45 10.79 29.66
N PHE A 231 6.39 9.90 28.69
CA PHE A 231 6.32 8.45 28.90
C PHE A 231 7.34 7.79 27.98
N GLU A 232 8.41 7.23 28.55
CA GLU A 232 9.34 6.42 27.75
C GLU A 232 8.61 5.24 27.11
N ASN A 233 9.05 4.82 25.92
CA ASN A 233 8.46 3.71 25.17
C ASN A 233 9.52 2.62 24.93
N PRO A 234 9.40 1.42 25.51
CA PRO A 234 8.41 0.98 26.50
C PRO A 234 8.70 1.48 27.93
N SER A 235 7.69 1.58 28.80
CA SER A 235 7.89 1.91 30.23
C SER A 235 6.78 1.41 31.18
N VAL A 236 7.08 1.41 32.48
CA VAL A 236 6.10 1.10 33.54
C VAL A 236 5.08 2.24 33.66
N GLU A 237 5.53 3.47 33.48
CA GLU A 237 4.70 4.67 33.49
C GLU A 237 3.64 4.60 32.40
N LEU A 238 4.04 4.23 31.17
CA LEU A 238 3.10 4.05 30.06
C LEU A 238 2.08 2.94 30.34
N LYS A 239 2.50 1.81 30.93
CA LYS A 239 1.58 0.75 31.37
C LYS A 239 0.51 1.27 32.32
N ASN A 240 0.91 2.08 33.30
CA ASN A 240 -0.01 2.61 34.31
C ASN A 240 -1.06 3.53 33.66
N GLU A 241 -0.70 4.28 32.62
CA GLU A 241 -1.66 5.09 31.85
C GLU A 241 -2.60 4.21 31.00
N ILE A 242 -2.06 3.23 30.27
CA ILE A 242 -2.82 2.26 29.45
C ILE A 242 -3.91 1.55 30.27
N THR A 243 -3.62 1.26 31.54
CA THR A 243 -4.53 0.55 32.47
C THR A 243 -5.21 1.45 33.50
N SER A 244 -5.23 2.77 33.26
CA SER A 244 -5.70 3.76 34.25
C SER A 244 -7.21 3.88 34.36
N GLY A 245 -7.98 3.48 33.34
CA GLY A 245 -9.41 3.82 33.22
C GLY A 245 -9.68 5.27 32.82
N GLN A 246 -8.65 6.05 32.49
CA GLN A 246 -8.73 7.50 32.30
C GLN A 246 -8.02 7.96 31.02
N LEU A 247 -8.33 7.28 29.91
CA LEU A 247 -7.86 7.66 28.58
C LEU A 247 -8.99 8.30 27.76
N TYR A 248 -8.58 9.22 26.90
CA TYR A 248 -9.49 10.02 26.09
C TYR A 248 -8.93 10.19 24.68
N PHE A 249 -9.82 10.24 23.69
CA PHE A 249 -9.48 10.63 22.33
C PHE A 249 -9.77 12.12 22.15
N ASN A 250 -8.76 12.86 21.66
CA ASN A 250 -8.78 14.32 21.58
C ASN A 250 -8.50 14.83 20.16
N GLY A 251 -9.50 14.71 19.29
CA GLY A 251 -9.46 15.26 17.94
C GLY A 251 -10.33 16.53 17.78
N PRO A 252 -9.96 17.48 16.91
CA PRO A 252 -10.75 18.69 16.68
C PRO A 252 -12.18 18.43 16.16
N LEU A 253 -12.37 17.47 15.25
CA LEU A 253 -13.69 17.11 14.72
C LEU A 253 -14.51 16.39 15.78
N GLN A 254 -13.92 15.45 16.51
CA GLN A 254 -14.54 14.77 17.64
C GLN A 254 -15.01 15.76 18.70
N LYS A 255 -14.16 16.72 19.09
CA LYS A 255 -14.56 17.77 20.02
C LYS A 255 -15.70 18.63 19.45
N ASN A 256 -15.67 18.97 18.17
CA ASN A 256 -16.76 19.71 17.55
C ASN A 256 -18.10 18.95 17.64
N ALA A 257 -18.07 17.62 17.41
CA ALA A 257 -19.21 16.73 17.55
C ALA A 257 -19.65 16.51 19.01
N ASN A 258 -18.75 16.66 19.98
CA ASN A 258 -18.98 16.38 21.40
C ASN A 258 -18.93 17.63 22.29
N SER A 259 -19.47 18.75 21.82
CA SER A 259 -19.60 20.00 22.61
C SER A 259 -18.28 20.52 23.20
N GLY A 260 -17.16 20.29 22.52
CA GLY A 260 -15.82 20.71 22.91
C GLY A 260 -15.08 19.74 23.83
N VAL A 261 -15.61 18.54 24.11
CA VAL A 261 -15.08 17.61 25.12
C VAL A 261 -14.49 16.35 24.46
N SER A 262 -13.29 15.94 24.89
CA SER A 262 -12.66 14.67 24.49
C SER A 262 -13.56 13.48 24.86
N VAL A 263 -13.60 12.44 24.03
CA VAL A 263 -14.40 11.23 24.29
C VAL A 263 -13.58 10.22 25.09
N LYS A 264 -14.22 9.54 26.06
CA LYS A 264 -13.55 8.55 26.90
C LYS A 264 -13.37 7.23 26.14
N ILE A 265 -12.19 6.64 26.28
CA ILE A 265 -11.78 5.39 25.63
C ILE A 265 -11.79 4.25 26.64
N TYR A 266 -12.12 3.05 26.17
CA TYR A 266 -12.10 1.84 26.97
C TYR A 266 -10.66 1.46 27.34
N ALA A 267 -10.29 1.75 28.59
CA ALA A 267 -8.96 1.49 29.14
C ALA A 267 -9.08 0.74 30.48
N PRO A 268 -9.50 -0.54 30.48
CA PRO A 268 -9.77 -1.28 31.72
C PRO A 268 -8.52 -1.39 32.62
N SER A 269 -8.73 -1.66 33.91
CA SER A 269 -7.63 -1.84 34.87
C SER A 269 -6.75 -3.06 34.59
N THR A 270 -7.25 -3.97 33.77
CA THR A 270 -6.50 -5.11 33.23
C THR A 270 -6.51 -4.96 31.72
N TYR A 271 -5.33 -4.84 31.11
CA TYR A 271 -5.21 -4.76 29.66
C TYR A 271 -5.86 -5.99 29.00
N ASP A 272 -6.75 -5.71 28.06
CA ASP A 272 -7.51 -6.67 27.28
C ASP A 272 -7.07 -6.59 25.80
N PRO A 273 -6.26 -7.55 25.32
CA PRO A 273 -5.74 -7.55 23.95
C PRO A 273 -6.86 -7.49 22.91
N GLY A 274 -6.76 -6.56 21.95
CA GLY A 274 -7.76 -6.35 20.90
C GLY A 274 -8.92 -5.43 21.28
N SER A 275 -9.17 -5.21 22.59
CA SER A 275 -10.25 -4.33 23.07
C SER A 275 -9.76 -3.00 23.66
N SER A 276 -8.67 -3.05 24.43
CA SER A 276 -8.19 -1.88 25.16
C SER A 276 -7.70 -0.82 24.20
N ILE A 277 -8.14 0.42 24.38
CA ILE A 277 -7.73 1.60 23.61
C ILE A 277 -8.29 1.65 22.18
N SER A 278 -8.67 0.50 21.61
CA SER A 278 -9.32 0.39 20.30
C SER A 278 -10.85 0.63 20.33
N HIS A 279 -11.44 0.99 21.48
CA HIS A 279 -12.89 1.13 21.64
C HIS A 279 -13.32 2.34 22.48
N LEU A 280 -14.54 2.80 22.26
CA LEU A 280 -15.22 3.76 23.14
C LEU A 280 -15.54 3.12 24.50
N ASP A 281 -15.58 3.94 25.56
CA ASP A 281 -15.97 3.47 26.90
C ASP A 281 -17.40 2.88 26.89
N GLU A 282 -17.63 1.79 27.62
CA GLU A 282 -18.93 1.10 27.72
C GLU A 282 -20.09 2.00 28.23
N ASN A 283 -19.80 3.14 28.87
CA ASN A 283 -20.83 4.10 29.28
C ASN A 283 -21.19 5.09 28.15
N THR A 284 -20.65 4.90 26.94
CA THR A 284 -21.00 5.71 25.77
C THR A 284 -22.50 5.56 25.47
N PRO A 285 -23.24 6.67 25.29
CA PRO A 285 -24.68 6.61 25.03
C PRO A 285 -25.02 5.83 23.76
N ASP A 286 -26.14 5.10 23.79
CA ASP A 286 -26.59 4.19 22.72
C ASP A 286 -26.39 4.73 21.29
N PRO A 287 -26.76 5.98 20.92
CA PRO A 287 -26.56 6.50 19.56
C PRO A 287 -25.12 6.53 19.04
N ASN A 288 -24.13 6.33 19.92
CA ASN A 288 -22.71 6.25 19.56
C ASN A 288 -22.06 4.97 20.13
N ALA A 289 -22.85 3.99 20.54
CA ALA A 289 -22.34 2.80 21.21
C ALA A 289 -21.81 1.73 20.25
N LEU A 290 -21.85 1.94 18.91
CA LEU A 290 -21.40 0.89 17.97
C LEU A 290 -19.97 0.42 18.26
N MET A 291 -19.06 1.35 18.56
CA MET A 291 -17.64 1.06 18.81
C MET A 291 -17.32 0.84 20.30
N THR A 292 -18.27 0.36 21.12
CA THR A 292 -17.96 -0.19 22.45
C THR A 292 -17.41 -1.62 22.31
N PRO A 293 -16.58 -2.10 23.25
CA PRO A 293 -15.82 -3.36 23.09
C PRO A 293 -16.66 -4.65 23.03
N PHE A 294 -17.91 -4.62 23.52
CA PHE A 294 -18.75 -5.81 23.55
C PHE A 294 -20.09 -5.55 22.85
N ILE A 295 -20.50 -6.47 21.98
CA ILE A 295 -21.85 -6.46 21.39
C ILE A 295 -22.71 -7.47 22.15
N ASP A 296 -23.73 -6.98 22.87
CA ASP A 296 -24.64 -7.82 23.66
C ASP A 296 -25.71 -8.48 22.77
N LYS A 297 -26.38 -9.52 23.29
CA LYS A 297 -27.43 -10.22 22.53
C LYS A 297 -28.67 -9.34 22.39
N GLY A 298 -29.31 -9.39 21.21
CA GLY A 298 -30.49 -8.59 20.89
C GLY A 298 -30.19 -7.12 20.57
N GLU A 299 -28.92 -6.71 20.60
CA GLU A 299 -28.46 -5.38 20.21
C GLU A 299 -28.38 -5.28 18.68
N ALA A 300 -29.03 -4.26 18.11
CA ALA A 300 -28.95 -3.93 16.70
C ALA A 300 -28.62 -2.44 16.55
N ILE A 301 -27.37 -2.13 16.20
CA ILE A 301 -26.89 -0.76 16.00
C ILE A 301 -26.44 -0.65 14.54
N HIS A 302 -27.27 -0.06 13.70
CA HIS A 302 -27.01 0.10 12.26
C HIS A 302 -26.52 1.50 11.89
N ASP A 303 -26.24 2.35 12.88
CA ASP A 303 -25.63 3.68 12.71
C ASP A 303 -24.30 3.73 13.49
N PRO A 304 -23.16 3.97 12.81
CA PRO A 304 -21.87 4.18 13.47
C PRO A 304 -21.85 5.28 14.54
N GLY A 305 -22.75 6.25 14.45
CA GLY A 305 -22.84 7.37 15.37
C GLY A 305 -21.87 8.50 15.02
N GLN A 306 -22.23 9.70 15.47
CA GLN A 306 -21.48 10.93 15.17
C GLN A 306 -20.07 10.91 15.76
N LEU A 307 -19.88 10.34 16.95
CA LEU A 307 -18.57 10.27 17.60
C LEU A 307 -17.59 9.45 16.77
N THR A 308 -17.97 8.23 16.40
CA THR A 308 -17.15 7.35 15.56
C THR A 308 -16.78 8.02 14.23
N MET A 309 -17.76 8.58 13.53
CA MET A 309 -17.51 9.25 12.24
C MET A 309 -16.62 10.50 12.38
N SER A 310 -16.75 11.24 13.49
CA SER A 310 -15.89 12.40 13.75
C SER A 310 -14.44 12.02 14.08
N MET A 311 -14.23 10.89 14.77
CA MET A 311 -12.90 10.34 15.04
C MET A 311 -12.22 9.85 13.76
N LEU A 312 -12.95 9.14 12.90
CA LEU A 312 -12.50 8.79 11.54
C LEU A 312 -12.11 10.07 10.75
N GLY A 313 -12.92 11.12 10.85
CA GLY A 313 -12.64 12.41 10.22
C GLY A 313 -11.35 13.07 10.73
N ASP A 314 -11.08 12.98 12.04
CA ASP A 314 -9.84 13.50 12.66
C ASP A 314 -8.60 12.78 12.13
N MET A 315 -8.69 11.46 11.93
CA MET A 315 -7.59 10.66 11.39
C MET A 315 -7.30 10.94 9.91
N GLY A 316 -8.29 11.38 9.14
CA GLY A 316 -8.08 11.81 7.76
C GLY A 316 -9.21 11.47 6.79
N TRP A 317 -10.31 10.84 7.23
CA TRP A 317 -11.46 10.60 6.35
C TRP A 317 -12.17 11.89 5.91
N ILE A 318 -11.92 12.99 6.62
CA ILE A 318 -12.18 14.36 6.16
C ILE A 318 -10.82 14.99 5.93
N ASN A 319 -10.40 15.11 4.67
CA ASN A 319 -9.06 15.51 4.29
C ASN A 319 -9.04 16.80 3.47
N THR A 320 -7.89 17.45 3.43
CA THR A 320 -7.55 18.48 2.44
C THR A 320 -6.17 18.16 1.86
N ARG A 321 -6.06 18.05 0.53
CA ARG A 321 -4.79 17.75 -0.14
C ARG A 321 -4.49 18.70 -1.29
N PHE A 322 -3.21 18.78 -1.64
CA PHE A 322 -2.72 19.49 -2.81
C PHE A 322 -2.53 18.50 -3.96
N VAL A 323 -3.14 18.79 -5.11
CA VAL A 323 -2.80 18.17 -6.39
C VAL A 323 -1.86 19.11 -7.11
N HIS A 324 -0.58 18.78 -7.13
CA HIS A 324 0.49 19.61 -7.66
C HIS A 324 1.42 18.79 -8.54
N VAL A 325 1.79 19.36 -9.69
CA VAL A 325 2.84 18.83 -10.56
C VAL A 325 4.04 19.75 -10.43
N ASN A 326 5.14 19.23 -9.89
CA ASN A 326 6.41 19.95 -9.81
C ASN A 326 6.85 20.34 -11.23
N PRO A 327 7.19 21.61 -11.49
CA PRO A 327 7.80 21.98 -12.75
C PRO A 327 9.08 21.16 -12.98
N PRO A 328 9.37 20.73 -14.21
CA PRO A 328 10.64 20.06 -14.50
C PRO A 328 11.80 21.03 -14.32
N ASP A 329 13.01 20.47 -14.17
CA ASP A 329 14.21 21.27 -14.29
C ASP A 329 14.27 21.90 -15.68
N THR A 330 14.94 23.05 -15.80
CA THR A 330 14.98 23.78 -17.06
C THR A 330 16.29 24.51 -17.27
N GLU A 331 16.77 24.48 -18.52
CA GLU A 331 17.91 25.27 -18.97
C GLU A 331 17.48 26.63 -19.53
N GLU A 332 16.18 26.97 -19.49
CA GLU A 332 15.69 28.26 -19.95
C GLU A 332 16.12 29.41 -19.02
N HIS A 333 16.44 30.55 -19.62
CA HIS A 333 16.70 31.78 -18.89
C HIS A 333 15.38 32.42 -18.41
N LEU A 334 14.87 31.95 -17.27
CA LEU A 334 13.66 32.47 -16.66
C LEU A 334 13.93 33.68 -15.77
N SER A 335 13.07 34.70 -15.85
CA SER A 335 13.03 35.82 -14.89
C SER A 335 12.04 35.57 -13.74
N GLN A 336 11.11 34.64 -13.96
CA GLN A 336 10.11 34.19 -12.99
C GLN A 336 9.66 32.78 -13.34
N ILE A 337 9.17 32.04 -12.35
CA ILE A 337 8.57 30.71 -12.50
C ILE A 337 7.18 30.69 -11.85
N GLU A 338 6.21 30.07 -12.50
CA GLU A 338 4.86 29.90 -11.97
C GLU A 338 4.73 28.53 -11.29
N ILE A 339 4.23 28.52 -10.07
CA ILE A 339 3.86 27.32 -9.32
C ILE A 339 2.34 27.28 -9.22
N SER A 340 1.74 26.14 -9.54
CA SER A 340 0.28 25.94 -9.52
C SER A 340 -0.10 24.69 -8.75
N ALA A 341 -1.17 24.75 -7.96
CA ALA A 341 -1.73 23.58 -7.27
C ALA A 341 -3.26 23.67 -7.19
N THR A 342 -3.91 22.52 -7.25
CA THR A 342 -5.36 22.40 -7.04
C THR A 342 -5.62 21.83 -5.65
N ILE A 343 -6.52 22.44 -4.89
CA ILE A 343 -6.95 21.93 -3.58
C ILE A 343 -8.13 20.98 -3.76
N VAL A 344 -8.02 19.77 -3.21
CA VAL A 344 -9.14 18.82 -3.08
C VAL A 344 -9.45 18.69 -1.60
N SER A 345 -10.70 18.93 -1.19
CA SER A 345 -11.06 19.01 0.22
C SER A 345 -12.48 18.51 0.51
N ASP A 346 -12.63 17.67 1.54
CA ASP A 346 -13.92 17.18 2.05
C ASP A 346 -14.65 18.21 2.93
N THR A 347 -14.00 19.35 3.18
CA THR A 347 -14.50 20.44 4.02
C THR A 347 -14.15 21.81 3.44
N LEU A 348 -14.72 22.87 4.01
CA LEU A 348 -14.30 24.23 3.70
C LEU A 348 -12.84 24.46 4.14
N TYR A 349 -12.16 25.37 3.47
CA TYR A 349 -10.80 25.76 3.83
C TYR A 349 -10.57 27.27 3.63
N GLU A 350 -9.52 27.81 4.23
CA GLU A 350 -9.18 29.24 4.16
C GLU A 350 -8.62 29.61 2.77
N ARG A 351 -9.50 29.71 1.75
CA ARG A 351 -9.13 29.98 0.34
C ARG A 351 -8.20 31.18 0.14
N ASN A 352 -8.37 32.25 0.93
CA ASN A 352 -7.54 33.46 0.84
C ASN A 352 -6.16 33.30 1.52
N LYS A 353 -5.84 32.09 2.01
CA LYS A 353 -4.61 31.77 2.74
C LYS A 353 -3.99 30.45 2.27
N VAL A 354 -4.20 30.08 1.01
CA VAL A 354 -3.37 29.05 0.36
C VAL A 354 -1.99 29.66 0.18
N GLY A 355 -1.00 29.17 0.90
CA GLY A 355 0.34 29.75 0.97
C GLY A 355 1.38 28.89 0.28
N LEU A 356 2.37 29.55 -0.31
CA LEU A 356 3.57 28.95 -0.85
C LEU A 356 4.79 29.57 -0.17
N VAL A 357 5.69 28.73 0.32
CA VAL A 357 6.95 29.11 0.97
C VAL A 357 8.09 28.61 0.12
N TRP A 358 9.06 29.46 -0.19
CA TRP A 358 10.18 29.09 -1.07
C TRP A 358 11.52 29.64 -0.60
N SER A 359 12.59 29.06 -1.13
CA SER A 359 13.97 29.43 -0.89
C SER A 359 14.84 29.17 -2.13
N PHE A 360 15.95 29.90 -2.23
CA PHE A 360 17.03 29.67 -3.20
C PHE A 360 18.37 29.34 -2.51
N ASP A 361 18.38 29.14 -1.19
CA ASP A 361 19.58 28.98 -0.37
C ASP A 361 19.47 27.82 0.62
N GLU A 362 18.83 26.73 0.20
CA GLU A 362 18.62 25.52 1.03
C GLU A 362 17.82 25.82 2.31
N PHE A 363 16.85 26.73 2.22
CA PHE A 363 16.02 27.19 3.33
C PHE A 363 16.79 27.82 4.50
N ASN A 364 18.01 28.30 4.27
CA ASN A 364 18.68 29.21 5.22
C ASN A 364 17.88 30.50 5.39
N THR A 365 17.27 30.96 4.29
CA THR A 365 16.23 32.00 4.28
C THR A 365 15.02 31.52 3.46
N SER A 366 13.86 32.09 3.74
CA SER A 366 12.64 31.76 3.01
C SER A 366 11.71 32.97 2.89
N ASP A 367 11.01 33.05 1.78
CA ASP A 367 9.91 33.98 1.57
C ASP A 367 8.57 33.24 1.53
N THR A 368 7.46 33.99 1.64
CA THR A 368 6.10 33.43 1.63
C THR A 368 5.15 34.35 0.85
N VAL A 369 4.24 33.73 0.10
CA VAL A 369 3.21 34.39 -0.69
C VAL A 369 1.92 33.61 -0.55
N TYR A 370 0.79 34.32 -0.54
CA TYR A 370 -0.49 33.67 -0.71
C TYR A 370 -0.79 33.55 -2.20
N MET A 371 -1.13 32.34 -2.63
CA MET A 371 -1.42 32.01 -4.01
C MET A 371 -2.79 32.61 -4.41
N ASP A 372 -2.90 33.04 -5.66
CA ASP A 372 -4.13 33.59 -6.23
C ASP A 372 -4.92 32.48 -6.93
N SER A 373 -6.25 32.57 -6.96
CA SER A 373 -7.12 31.68 -7.75
C SER A 373 -7.70 32.47 -8.93
N PRO A 374 -7.10 32.40 -10.15
CA PRO A 374 -7.48 33.25 -11.26
C PRO A 374 -8.95 33.09 -11.70
N GLU A 375 -9.47 31.87 -11.61
CA GLU A 375 -10.83 31.52 -12.03
C GLU A 375 -11.81 31.41 -10.86
N SER A 376 -11.39 31.78 -9.64
CA SER A 376 -12.16 31.55 -8.41
C SER A 376 -12.56 30.09 -8.17
N ASN A 377 -11.85 29.15 -8.79
CA ASN A 377 -11.99 27.70 -8.64
C ASN A 377 -10.94 27.15 -7.65
N ASP A 378 -10.90 25.86 -7.37
CA ASP A 378 -9.92 25.28 -6.43
C ASP A 378 -8.46 25.24 -6.93
N THR A 379 -8.16 25.84 -8.09
CA THR A 379 -6.80 25.97 -8.61
C THR A 379 -6.18 27.31 -8.21
N PHE A 380 -4.96 27.26 -7.71
CA PHE A 380 -4.21 28.39 -7.21
C PHE A 380 -2.84 28.49 -7.88
N THR A 381 -2.39 29.71 -8.18
CA THR A 381 -1.08 29.97 -8.77
C THR A 381 -0.30 31.03 -7.98
N ALA A 382 1.03 30.92 -8.03
CA ALA A 382 1.95 31.94 -7.54
C ALA A 382 3.14 32.08 -8.49
N THR A 383 3.59 33.32 -8.70
CA THR A 383 4.76 33.61 -9.52
C THR A 383 5.94 33.98 -8.62
N ILE A 384 7.04 33.23 -8.75
CA ILE A 384 8.25 33.41 -7.97
C ILE A 384 9.32 34.08 -8.87
N PRO A 385 9.89 35.22 -8.46
CA PRO A 385 10.98 35.85 -9.22
C PRO A 385 12.25 35.00 -9.13
N VAL A 386 12.90 34.77 -10.26
CA VAL A 386 14.15 33.99 -10.36
C VAL A 386 15.33 34.96 -10.33
N PRO A 387 16.22 34.89 -9.32
CA PRO A 387 17.23 35.94 -9.11
C PRO A 387 18.37 35.90 -10.13
N PHE A 388 18.77 34.70 -10.58
CA PHE A 388 19.82 34.48 -11.57
C PHE A 388 19.73 33.06 -12.16
N PHE A 389 20.35 32.87 -13.32
CA PHE A 389 20.53 31.56 -13.95
C PHE A 389 21.51 30.69 -13.16
N ASP A 390 21.32 29.37 -13.19
CA ASP A 390 22.05 28.39 -12.40
C ASP A 390 21.71 28.45 -10.91
N THR A 391 20.41 28.40 -10.60
CA THR A 391 19.87 28.39 -9.24
C THR A 391 19.01 27.16 -8.99
N LYS A 392 18.83 26.80 -7.72
CA LYS A 392 17.90 25.77 -7.26
C LYS A 392 16.80 26.44 -6.45
N LEU A 393 15.58 26.38 -6.95
CA LEU A 393 14.39 26.74 -6.19
C LEU A 393 13.97 25.54 -5.36
N GLU A 394 13.71 25.74 -4.07
CA GLU A 394 13.03 24.77 -3.22
C GLU A 394 11.78 25.39 -2.62
N TYR A 395 10.69 24.63 -2.50
CA TYR A 395 9.43 25.15 -1.97
C TYR A 395 8.50 24.07 -1.38
N TYR A 396 7.52 24.53 -0.62
CA TYR A 396 6.36 23.75 -0.17
C TYR A 396 5.12 24.65 -0.08
N MET A 397 3.94 24.04 -0.04
CA MET A 397 2.66 24.74 0.07
C MET A 397 1.96 24.40 1.38
N PHE A 398 1.04 25.26 1.81
CA PHE A 398 0.22 25.03 2.99
C PHE A 398 -1.17 25.66 2.90
N VAL A 399 -2.14 25.05 3.56
CA VAL A 399 -3.50 25.58 3.69
C VAL A 399 -4.11 25.11 5.00
N ARG A 400 -5.06 25.88 5.53
CA ARG A 400 -5.81 25.53 6.72
C ARG A 400 -7.25 25.19 6.37
N ASP A 401 -7.76 24.10 6.92
CA ASP A 401 -9.15 23.70 6.76
C ASP A 401 -10.11 24.41 7.75
N HIS A 402 -11.39 24.08 7.68
CA HIS A 402 -12.44 24.61 8.57
C HIS A 402 -12.18 24.32 10.06
N PHE A 403 -11.53 23.21 10.36
CA PHE A 403 -11.23 22.74 11.72
C PHE A 403 -9.88 23.25 12.24
N LEU A 404 -9.26 24.18 11.50
CA LEU A 404 -7.97 24.79 11.80
C LEU A 404 -6.77 23.83 11.70
N ARG A 405 -6.92 22.69 11.04
CA ARG A 405 -5.84 21.75 10.73
C ARG A 405 -4.99 22.32 9.58
N MET A 406 -3.67 22.24 9.70
CA MET A 406 -2.72 22.84 8.75
C MET A 406 -2.11 21.76 7.86
N TYR A 407 -2.60 21.66 6.64
CA TYR A 407 -2.11 20.75 5.61
C TYR A 407 -0.93 21.36 4.88
N ARG A 408 0.03 20.51 4.50
CA ARG A 408 1.24 20.90 3.76
C ARG A 408 1.49 19.92 2.63
N SER A 409 2.13 20.40 1.58
CA SER A 409 2.62 19.55 0.49
C SER A 409 4.01 20.03 0.03
N PRO A 410 5.05 19.20 0.18
CA PRO A 410 5.05 17.90 0.87
C PRO A 410 4.67 18.04 2.35
N SER A 411 4.12 16.98 2.98
CA SER A 411 3.70 17.05 4.38
C SER A 411 4.89 17.12 5.36
N TYR A 412 5.95 16.35 5.08
CA TYR A 412 7.14 16.24 5.93
C TYR A 412 8.24 17.22 5.52
N ILE A 413 7.97 18.51 5.76
CA ILE A 413 8.80 19.64 5.28
C ILE A 413 10.21 19.73 5.90
N ASP A 414 10.48 18.99 6.97
CA ASP A 414 11.80 18.96 7.61
C ASP A 414 12.81 18.18 6.76
N GLU A 415 12.34 17.26 5.93
CA GLU A 415 13.17 16.43 5.06
C GLU A 415 12.85 16.61 3.58
N PHE A 416 11.59 16.83 3.23
CA PHE A 416 11.13 16.87 1.84
C PHE A 416 10.60 18.23 1.41
N ARG A 417 11.03 18.64 0.21
CA ARG A 417 10.58 19.87 -0.46
C ARG A 417 10.51 19.60 -1.95
N TYR A 418 9.62 20.30 -2.64
CA TYR A 418 9.71 20.37 -4.09
C TYR A 418 10.97 21.14 -4.47
N SER A 419 11.58 20.76 -5.59
CA SER A 419 12.75 21.45 -6.10
C SER A 419 12.74 21.55 -7.61
N VAL A 420 13.23 22.68 -8.11
CA VAL A 420 13.41 22.94 -9.54
C VAL A 420 14.79 23.57 -9.74
N ARG A 421 15.63 22.94 -10.55
CA ARG A 421 16.89 23.52 -11.03
C ARG A 421 16.60 24.37 -12.27
N ILE A 422 17.03 25.62 -12.23
CA ILE A 422 16.97 26.56 -13.36
C ILE A 422 18.41 26.86 -13.75
N GLY A 423 18.97 26.09 -14.69
CA GLY A 423 20.40 26.09 -14.96
C GLY A 423 20.81 25.01 -15.94
N MET A 424 22.12 24.88 -16.19
CA MET A 424 22.65 23.80 -17.05
C MET A 424 22.31 22.44 -16.46
N ASP A 425 21.89 21.52 -17.33
CA ASP A 425 21.65 20.16 -16.93
C ASP A 425 22.94 19.32 -16.94
N THR A 426 23.14 18.59 -15.86
CA THR A 426 24.31 17.71 -15.65
C THR A 426 23.92 16.37 -15.06
N ILE A 427 22.62 16.15 -14.85
CA ILE A 427 22.08 14.94 -14.27
C ILE A 427 21.90 13.93 -15.41
N LYS A 428 22.27 12.68 -15.17
CA LYS A 428 22.13 11.62 -16.18
C LYS A 428 20.76 10.96 -16.03
N PRO A 429 20.18 10.45 -17.13
CA PRO A 429 19.01 9.59 -17.08
C PRO A 429 19.18 8.40 -16.12
N VAL A 430 18.09 7.99 -15.50
CA VAL A 430 17.97 6.73 -14.76
C VAL A 430 17.25 5.71 -15.64
N ILE A 431 17.75 4.47 -15.69
CA ILE A 431 17.15 3.38 -16.47
C ILE A 431 16.90 2.20 -15.53
N VAL A 432 15.66 1.69 -15.52
CA VAL A 432 15.26 0.45 -14.86
C VAL A 432 14.87 -0.56 -15.93
N HIS A 433 15.44 -1.77 -15.86
CA HIS A 433 15.23 -2.82 -16.85
C HIS A 433 15.41 -4.19 -16.20
N THR A 434 14.49 -5.11 -16.47
CA THR A 434 14.61 -6.52 -16.09
C THR A 434 15.02 -7.33 -17.33
N PRO A 435 16.21 -7.96 -17.32
CA PRO A 435 16.68 -8.71 -18.48
C PRO A 435 15.85 -9.95 -18.76
N VAL A 436 15.65 -10.24 -20.05
CA VAL A 436 15.16 -11.56 -20.49
C VAL A 436 16.37 -12.48 -20.60
N GLU A 437 16.30 -13.67 -20.00
CA GLU A 437 17.45 -14.57 -19.96
C GLU A 437 17.56 -15.47 -21.19
N TYR A 438 16.43 -15.85 -21.81
CA TYR A 438 16.42 -16.76 -22.96
C TYR A 438 15.20 -16.62 -23.88
N TYR A 439 15.36 -17.10 -25.12
CA TYR A 439 14.28 -17.42 -26.06
C TYR A 439 14.58 -18.76 -26.75
N PHE A 440 13.57 -19.39 -27.37
CA PHE A 440 13.81 -20.56 -28.23
C PHE A 440 14.13 -20.16 -29.67
N GLU A 441 14.86 -21.01 -30.40
CA GLU A 441 15.30 -20.79 -31.80
C GLU A 441 14.18 -20.40 -32.79
N LYS A 442 12.91 -20.69 -32.48
CA LYS A 442 11.74 -20.34 -33.31
C LYS A 442 11.02 -19.07 -32.87
N ILE A 443 11.67 -18.25 -32.05
CA ILE A 443 11.13 -16.96 -31.67
C ILE A 443 10.99 -16.06 -32.90
N ASP A 444 9.85 -15.37 -33.02
CA ASP A 444 9.63 -14.43 -34.12
C ASP A 444 10.28 -13.07 -33.84
N THR A 445 10.23 -12.64 -32.58
CA THR A 445 10.60 -11.28 -32.15
C THR A 445 11.22 -11.29 -30.76
N ILE A 446 12.35 -10.60 -30.60
CA ILE A 446 12.97 -10.31 -29.31
C ILE A 446 12.50 -8.95 -28.84
N ARG A 447 12.00 -8.85 -27.60
CA ARG A 447 11.46 -7.61 -27.03
C ARG A 447 12.42 -7.00 -26.02
N PHE A 448 12.43 -5.67 -25.99
CA PHE A 448 13.15 -4.86 -25.01
C PHE A 448 12.15 -3.92 -24.34
N GLU A 449 12.16 -3.91 -23.01
CA GLU A 449 11.26 -3.08 -22.21
C GLU A 449 12.06 -2.40 -21.11
N ALA A 450 11.98 -1.08 -21.00
CA ALA A 450 12.69 -0.34 -19.97
C ALA A 450 11.81 0.79 -19.43
N ARG A 451 12.11 1.25 -18.21
CA ARG A 451 11.63 2.56 -17.73
C ARG A 451 12.81 3.51 -17.69
N ALA A 452 12.66 4.70 -18.26
CA ALA A 452 13.72 5.71 -18.26
C ALA A 452 13.17 7.07 -17.87
N ALA A 453 13.83 7.75 -16.93
CA ALA A 453 13.41 9.05 -16.43
C ALA A 453 14.63 9.98 -16.26
N ASP A 454 14.38 11.27 -16.32
CA ASP A 454 15.38 12.33 -16.20
C ASP A 454 14.74 13.56 -15.55
N ASN A 455 15.55 14.48 -14.99
CA ASN A 455 15.08 15.68 -14.29
C ASN A 455 14.50 16.75 -15.25
N ILE A 456 14.86 16.70 -16.53
CA ILE A 456 14.18 17.47 -17.58
C ILE A 456 13.21 16.55 -18.30
N GLU A 457 13.70 15.82 -19.31
CA GLU A 457 12.93 14.88 -20.12
C GLU A 457 13.89 13.95 -20.89
N ILE A 458 13.42 12.75 -21.19
CA ILE A 458 14.15 11.82 -22.07
C ILE A 458 13.94 12.21 -23.54
N ASP A 459 15.03 12.31 -24.29
CA ASP A 459 15.02 12.49 -25.75
C ASP A 459 14.78 11.14 -26.45
N THR A 460 15.64 10.18 -26.15
CA THR A 460 15.66 8.90 -26.87
C THR A 460 16.07 7.74 -25.97
N VAL A 461 15.43 6.58 -26.17
CA VAL A 461 15.83 5.29 -25.59
C VAL A 461 16.01 4.28 -26.70
N TYR A 462 17.09 3.51 -26.65
CA TYR A 462 17.38 2.49 -27.65
C TYR A 462 18.21 1.33 -27.06
N ALA A 463 18.07 0.15 -27.65
CA ALA A 463 18.89 -1.00 -27.34
C ALA A 463 20.06 -1.07 -28.33
N GLU A 464 21.29 -1.15 -27.82
CA GLU A 464 22.43 -1.65 -28.59
C GLU A 464 22.50 -3.16 -28.41
N TYR A 465 22.53 -3.92 -29.50
CA TYR A 465 22.55 -5.38 -29.45
C TYR A 465 23.44 -6.00 -30.53
N ARG A 466 23.94 -7.21 -30.26
CA ARG A 466 24.73 -8.03 -31.20
C ARG A 466 24.48 -9.51 -30.96
N VAL A 467 24.63 -10.32 -32.00
CA VAL A 467 24.59 -11.79 -31.88
C VAL A 467 26.02 -12.29 -31.69
N ASN A 468 26.26 -13.01 -30.60
CA ASN A 468 27.57 -13.50 -30.18
C ASN A 468 28.61 -12.35 -30.20
N ASP A 469 29.76 -12.58 -30.83
CA ASP A 469 30.81 -11.56 -31.03
C ASP A 469 30.64 -10.76 -32.33
N GLY A 470 29.42 -10.69 -32.86
CA GLY A 470 29.08 -9.99 -34.09
C GLY A 470 29.08 -8.47 -33.98
N ILE A 471 28.61 -7.82 -35.05
CA ILE A 471 28.54 -6.35 -35.15
C ILE A 471 27.36 -5.83 -34.32
N SER A 472 27.58 -4.75 -33.55
CA SER A 472 26.53 -4.03 -32.84
C SER A 472 25.54 -3.38 -33.80
N MET A 473 24.26 -3.54 -33.50
CA MET A 473 23.11 -2.94 -34.15
C MET A 473 22.30 -2.16 -33.11
N PHE A 474 21.37 -1.33 -33.58
CA PHE A 474 20.56 -0.48 -32.71
C PHE A 474 19.07 -0.64 -33.02
N ALA A 475 18.27 -0.73 -31.96
CA ALA A 475 16.81 -0.75 -32.04
C ALA A 475 16.26 0.38 -31.17
N GLY A 476 15.52 1.31 -31.76
CA GLY A 476 14.82 2.35 -31.00
C GLY A 476 13.68 1.76 -30.17
N LEU A 477 13.50 2.28 -28.96
CA LEU A 477 12.35 1.99 -28.12
C LEU A 477 11.36 3.16 -28.21
N THR A 478 10.07 2.84 -28.26
CA THR A 478 8.98 3.79 -28.34
C THR A 478 8.47 4.09 -26.93
N ALA A 479 8.27 5.37 -26.62
CA ALA A 479 7.70 5.81 -25.35
C ALA A 479 6.24 5.35 -25.20
N GLY A 480 5.89 4.88 -24.01
CA GLY A 480 4.54 4.60 -23.54
C GLY A 480 4.22 5.43 -22.30
N GLU A 481 3.21 5.00 -21.54
CA GLU A 481 2.80 5.65 -20.29
C GLU A 481 3.81 5.39 -19.17
N ASN A 482 3.80 6.22 -18.12
CA ASN A 482 4.61 6.04 -16.90
C ASN A 482 6.11 5.82 -17.16
N ASN A 483 6.69 6.62 -18.07
CA ASN A 483 8.09 6.56 -18.46
C ASN A 483 8.53 5.18 -19.02
N SER A 484 7.58 4.38 -19.53
CA SER A 484 7.87 3.09 -20.16
C SER A 484 8.36 3.26 -21.59
N TYR A 485 9.25 2.39 -22.01
CA TYR A 485 9.84 2.35 -23.34
C TYR A 485 9.87 0.92 -23.82
N THR A 486 9.29 0.66 -25.00
CA THR A 486 9.23 -0.69 -25.58
C THR A 486 9.76 -0.73 -27.00
N GLY A 487 10.51 -1.77 -27.32
CA GLY A 487 11.12 -1.95 -28.62
C GLY A 487 11.22 -3.42 -28.94
N ALA A 488 11.30 -3.75 -30.22
CA ALA A 488 11.36 -5.14 -30.63
C ALA A 488 12.17 -5.31 -31.92
N ILE A 489 12.90 -6.42 -32.02
CA ILE A 489 13.66 -6.80 -33.21
C ILE A 489 13.16 -8.13 -33.75
N LYS A 490 13.05 -8.22 -35.07
CA LYS A 490 12.67 -9.47 -35.73
C LYS A 490 13.83 -10.45 -35.66
N ALA A 491 13.57 -11.67 -35.23
CA ALA A 491 14.58 -12.71 -35.12
C ALA A 491 14.98 -13.32 -36.47
N GLY A 492 14.05 -13.37 -37.44
CA GLY A 492 14.31 -13.95 -38.77
C GLY A 492 15.58 -13.44 -39.47
N PRO A 493 15.81 -12.12 -39.58
CA PRO A 493 17.05 -11.56 -40.13
C PRO A 493 18.33 -11.91 -39.35
N LEU A 494 18.23 -12.28 -38.08
CA LEU A 494 19.37 -12.59 -37.22
C LEU A 494 19.87 -14.03 -37.39
N SER A 495 19.09 -14.90 -38.05
CA SER A 495 19.45 -16.31 -38.31
C SER A 495 19.89 -17.07 -37.05
N LEU A 496 19.20 -16.84 -35.93
CA LEU A 496 19.54 -17.40 -34.61
C LEU A 496 19.42 -18.93 -34.61
N GLN A 497 20.38 -19.60 -33.98
CA GLN A 497 20.41 -21.03 -33.74
C GLN A 497 20.54 -21.29 -32.23
N GLY A 498 20.15 -22.48 -31.76
CA GLY A 498 20.39 -22.81 -30.37
C GLY A 498 21.88 -22.83 -30.03
N GLY A 499 22.20 -22.30 -28.86
CA GLY A 499 23.56 -21.99 -28.42
C GLY A 499 24.02 -20.57 -28.75
N ASP A 500 23.32 -19.82 -29.62
CA ASP A 500 23.61 -18.40 -29.83
C ASP A 500 23.27 -17.57 -28.59
N SER A 501 23.89 -16.40 -28.48
CA SER A 501 23.56 -15.39 -27.48
C SER A 501 23.31 -14.03 -28.14
N VAL A 502 22.21 -13.39 -27.79
CA VAL A 502 21.96 -11.98 -28.13
C VAL A 502 22.43 -11.13 -26.96
N LEU A 503 23.56 -10.47 -27.15
CA LEU A 503 24.13 -9.55 -26.18
C LEU A 503 23.54 -8.16 -26.39
N TYR A 504 23.01 -7.52 -25.36
CA TYR A 504 22.42 -6.18 -25.49
C TYR A 504 22.59 -5.30 -24.25
N ARG A 505 22.42 -3.98 -24.44
CA ARG A 505 22.31 -2.99 -23.37
C ARG A 505 21.32 -1.91 -23.77
N ILE A 506 20.64 -1.33 -22.78
CA ILE A 506 19.71 -0.22 -22.99
C ILE A 506 20.44 1.09 -22.76
N ILE A 507 20.20 2.07 -23.62
CA ILE A 507 20.83 3.39 -23.61
C ILE A 507 19.74 4.44 -23.62
N ALA A 508 19.82 5.40 -22.70
CA ALA A 508 18.93 6.56 -22.64
C ALA A 508 19.73 7.85 -22.75
N ARG A 509 19.17 8.80 -23.47
CA ARG A 509 19.69 10.16 -23.68
C ARG A 509 18.61 11.16 -23.30
N ASP A 510 18.97 12.17 -22.53
CA ASP A 510 18.05 13.27 -22.16
C ASP A 510 17.93 14.35 -23.25
N LYS A 511 17.06 15.32 -23.00
CA LYS A 511 16.83 16.51 -23.82
C LYS A 511 17.74 17.69 -23.47
N ALA A 512 18.75 17.52 -22.63
CA ALA A 512 19.66 18.61 -22.29
C ALA A 512 20.35 19.17 -23.54
N SER A 513 20.66 20.46 -23.52
CA SER A 513 21.39 21.17 -24.57
C SER A 513 22.75 20.51 -24.87
N VAL A 514 23.41 20.01 -23.82
CA VAL A 514 24.51 19.03 -23.90
C VAL A 514 23.98 17.71 -23.34
N PRO A 515 23.63 16.74 -24.19
CA PRO A 515 22.90 15.56 -23.74
C PRO A 515 23.70 14.70 -22.78
N ASN A 516 23.10 14.32 -21.65
CA ASN A 516 23.65 13.30 -20.79
C ASN A 516 23.14 11.92 -21.22
N ILE A 517 23.97 10.90 -21.00
CA ILE A 517 23.74 9.53 -21.48
C ILE A 517 23.97 8.55 -20.33
N LYS A 518 23.01 7.62 -20.16
CA LYS A 518 23.13 6.45 -19.28
C LYS A 518 22.98 5.17 -20.10
N MET A 519 23.68 4.12 -19.67
CA MET A 519 23.61 2.78 -20.26
C MET A 519 23.42 1.75 -19.15
N VAL A 520 22.61 0.72 -19.41
CA VAL A 520 22.36 -0.42 -18.49
C VAL A 520 22.48 -1.75 -19.28
N PRO A 521 23.41 -2.65 -18.89
CA PRO A 521 24.37 -2.49 -17.78
C PRO A 521 25.41 -1.40 -18.11
N GLU A 522 26.01 -0.81 -17.07
CA GLU A 522 27.02 0.25 -17.23
C GLU A 522 28.29 -0.27 -17.93
N ASN A 523 28.63 -1.52 -17.66
CA ASN A 523 29.73 -2.24 -18.29
C ASN A 523 29.23 -3.54 -18.93
N GLY A 524 29.70 -3.86 -20.12
CA GLY A 524 29.34 -5.10 -20.82
C GLY A 524 27.93 -5.06 -21.40
N PHE A 525 27.29 -6.24 -21.43
CA PHE A 525 25.99 -6.48 -22.03
C PHE A 525 25.21 -7.50 -21.19
N PHE A 526 23.89 -7.38 -21.14
CA PHE A 526 23.02 -8.50 -20.82
C PHE A 526 23.12 -9.56 -21.91
N SER A 527 22.83 -10.82 -21.57
CA SER A 527 22.93 -11.94 -22.49
C SER A 527 21.63 -12.72 -22.52
N ILE A 528 20.94 -12.68 -23.66
CA ILE A 528 19.79 -13.53 -23.94
C ILE A 528 20.31 -14.79 -24.63
N ARG A 529 20.14 -15.97 -24.03
CA ARG A 529 20.50 -17.24 -24.66
C ARG A 529 19.41 -17.69 -25.63
N ILE A 530 19.82 -18.25 -26.77
CA ILE A 530 18.91 -18.90 -27.70
C ILE A 530 18.98 -20.40 -27.43
N GLU A 531 17.87 -20.95 -26.98
CA GLU A 531 17.72 -22.35 -26.62
C GLU A 531 17.16 -23.17 -27.79
N ASP A 532 17.73 -24.36 -27.99
CA ASP A 532 17.20 -25.32 -28.97
C ASP A 532 15.79 -25.77 -28.60
N ILE A 533 14.94 -25.93 -29.62
CA ILE A 533 13.62 -26.56 -29.49
C ILE A 533 13.57 -27.82 -30.34
N SER A 534 13.06 -28.89 -29.75
CA SER A 534 13.00 -30.18 -30.42
C SER A 534 11.86 -30.24 -31.45
N THR A 535 11.81 -31.33 -32.20
CA THR A 535 10.75 -31.55 -33.20
C THR A 535 9.39 -31.69 -32.53
N VAL A 536 8.35 -31.21 -33.24
CA VAL A 536 6.96 -31.27 -32.78
C VAL A 536 6.49 -32.72 -32.72
N VAL A 537 5.89 -33.11 -31.59
CA VAL A 537 5.38 -34.47 -31.35
C VAL A 537 3.85 -34.48 -31.19
N SER A 538 3.20 -35.61 -31.44
CA SER A 538 1.75 -35.76 -31.18
C SER A 538 1.42 -36.10 -29.73
N SER A 539 2.39 -36.64 -28.98
CA SER A 539 2.29 -36.99 -27.57
C SER A 539 3.71 -37.12 -26.99
N TYR A 540 3.87 -36.85 -25.70
CA TYR A 540 5.12 -37.05 -24.97
C TYR A 540 4.85 -37.81 -23.66
N SER A 541 5.75 -38.74 -23.31
CA SER A 541 5.71 -39.48 -22.05
C SER A 541 7.14 -39.86 -21.67
N THR A 542 7.48 -39.74 -20.40
CA THR A 542 8.82 -40.04 -19.88
C THR A 542 8.72 -40.58 -18.45
N ASP A 543 9.64 -41.47 -18.10
CA ASP A 543 9.97 -41.83 -16.71
C ASP A 543 11.24 -41.10 -16.23
N PHE A 544 11.66 -40.08 -16.99
CA PHE A 544 12.86 -39.27 -16.83
C PHE A 544 14.19 -39.99 -17.06
N THR A 545 14.19 -41.28 -17.43
CA THR A 545 15.42 -41.99 -17.83
C THR A 545 15.94 -41.42 -19.15
N ASP A 546 17.20 -40.96 -19.16
CA ASP A 546 17.86 -40.34 -20.32
C ASP A 546 17.14 -39.11 -20.91
N ALA A 547 16.25 -38.48 -20.14
CA ALA A 547 15.40 -37.37 -20.60
C ALA A 547 15.99 -35.98 -20.37
N SER A 548 17.23 -35.87 -19.89
CA SER A 548 17.87 -34.58 -19.58
C SER A 548 17.91 -33.62 -20.77
N GLY A 549 18.10 -34.14 -21.99
CA GLY A 549 18.09 -33.36 -23.23
C GLY A 549 16.70 -32.94 -23.70
N ASP A 550 15.63 -33.52 -23.15
CA ASP A 550 14.25 -33.20 -23.54
C ASP A 550 13.74 -31.94 -22.81
N PHE A 551 14.41 -31.51 -21.74
CA PHE A 551 13.97 -30.40 -20.91
C PHE A 551 14.98 -29.25 -20.92
N PHE A 552 14.44 -28.04 -20.77
CA PHE A 552 15.18 -26.85 -20.39
C PHE A 552 14.77 -26.52 -18.96
N ASN A 553 15.74 -26.57 -18.03
CA ASN A 553 15.47 -26.45 -16.60
C ASN A 553 16.19 -25.24 -16.00
N ILE A 554 15.47 -24.51 -15.15
CA ILE A 554 15.96 -23.47 -14.26
C ILE A 554 15.59 -23.90 -12.84
N GLY A 555 16.59 -24.27 -12.04
CA GLY A 555 16.41 -24.76 -10.66
C GLY A 555 15.81 -26.17 -10.53
N PHE A 556 15.60 -26.87 -11.65
CA PHE A 556 15.26 -28.30 -11.67
C PHE A 556 16.40 -29.14 -12.25
N GLU A 557 16.56 -30.36 -11.74
CA GLU A 557 17.48 -31.36 -12.24
C GLU A 557 16.75 -32.67 -12.51
N ILE A 558 17.08 -33.34 -13.62
CA ILE A 558 16.64 -34.71 -13.85
C ILE A 558 17.70 -35.64 -13.26
N SER A 559 17.35 -36.29 -12.14
CA SER A 559 18.28 -37.13 -11.40
C SER A 559 17.55 -38.32 -10.75
N LYS A 560 18.31 -39.24 -10.16
CA LYS A 560 17.80 -40.34 -9.33
C LYS A 560 18.47 -40.27 -7.97
N PRO A 561 17.86 -39.59 -6.98
CA PRO A 561 18.39 -39.50 -5.63
C PRO A 561 18.58 -40.87 -4.97
N GLU A 562 19.44 -40.92 -3.95
CA GLU A 562 19.65 -42.15 -3.17
C GLU A 562 18.32 -42.61 -2.54
N ASN A 563 18.05 -43.92 -2.59
CA ASN A 563 16.80 -44.57 -2.17
C ASN A 563 15.57 -44.39 -3.09
N PHE A 564 15.66 -43.63 -4.18
CA PHE A 564 14.61 -43.60 -5.20
C PHE A 564 14.80 -44.73 -6.21
N SER A 565 13.70 -45.37 -6.61
CA SER A 565 13.72 -46.46 -7.59
C SER A 565 13.82 -45.99 -9.04
N ASN A 566 13.33 -44.77 -9.34
CA ASN A 566 13.23 -44.20 -10.69
C ASN A 566 13.86 -42.81 -10.75
N TYR A 567 14.23 -42.36 -11.95
CA TYR A 567 14.58 -40.95 -12.19
C TYR A 567 13.35 -40.06 -12.02
N GLY A 568 13.58 -38.79 -11.69
CA GLY A 568 12.55 -37.78 -11.57
C GLY A 568 13.09 -36.40 -11.91
N LEU A 569 12.17 -35.46 -12.07
CA LEU A 569 12.48 -34.03 -12.14
C LEU A 569 12.43 -33.47 -10.72
N HIS A 570 13.57 -33.04 -10.19
CA HIS A 570 13.76 -32.62 -8.81
C HIS A 570 14.12 -31.13 -8.77
N SER A 571 13.41 -30.34 -7.97
CA SER A 571 13.92 -29.05 -7.53
C SER A 571 14.94 -29.25 -6.42
N GLU A 572 15.76 -28.23 -6.14
CA GLU A 572 16.63 -28.27 -4.97
C GLU A 572 15.82 -28.46 -3.67
N HIS A 573 16.34 -29.29 -2.77
CA HIS A 573 15.72 -29.56 -1.47
C HIS A 573 16.78 -29.85 -0.38
N PRO A 574 16.65 -29.31 0.84
CA PRO A 574 15.57 -28.44 1.31
C PRO A 574 15.56 -27.09 0.55
N TYR A 575 14.38 -26.52 0.33
CA TYR A 575 14.25 -25.23 -0.35
C TYR A 575 14.98 -24.16 0.46
N GLU A 576 15.85 -23.39 -0.19
CA GLU A 576 16.51 -22.27 0.45
C GLU A 576 15.50 -21.13 0.70
N SER A 577 15.70 -20.40 1.79
CA SER A 577 15.00 -19.13 1.98
C SER A 577 15.59 -18.12 0.99
N PRO A 578 14.79 -17.24 0.37
CA PRO A 578 15.32 -16.15 -0.45
C PRO A 578 16.12 -15.11 0.35
N GLU A 579 16.30 -15.30 1.68
CA GLU A 579 17.06 -14.44 2.60
C GLU A 579 16.63 -12.95 2.56
N THR A 580 15.40 -12.70 2.08
CA THR A 580 14.76 -11.39 1.95
C THR A 580 13.28 -11.52 2.27
N ASP A 581 12.75 -10.61 3.10
CA ASP A 581 11.34 -10.61 3.48
C ASP A 581 10.42 -10.47 2.26
N GLY A 582 9.49 -11.41 2.10
CA GLY A 582 8.55 -11.45 0.97
C GLY A 582 9.17 -11.86 -0.38
N GLY A 583 10.45 -12.25 -0.41
CA GLY A 583 11.10 -12.80 -1.60
C GLY A 583 10.50 -14.15 -2.02
N LYS A 584 10.70 -14.53 -3.28
CA LYS A 584 10.30 -15.83 -3.82
C LYS A 584 11.44 -16.40 -4.66
N LEU A 585 11.56 -17.72 -4.69
CA LEU A 585 12.39 -18.46 -5.64
C LEU A 585 11.47 -19.09 -6.69
N ASP A 586 11.70 -18.78 -7.95
CA ASP A 586 10.95 -19.35 -9.07
C ASP A 586 11.79 -20.40 -9.79
N PHE A 587 11.27 -21.62 -9.88
CA PHE A 587 11.87 -22.71 -10.63
C PHE A 587 10.99 -23.06 -11.82
N SER A 588 11.60 -23.40 -12.94
CA SER A 588 10.86 -23.82 -14.14
C SER A 588 11.55 -24.98 -14.84
N ALA A 589 10.74 -25.89 -15.37
CA ALA A 589 11.19 -26.96 -16.23
C ALA A 589 10.26 -26.99 -17.44
N MET A 590 10.85 -26.89 -18.63
CA MET A 590 10.07 -26.84 -19.85
C MET A 590 10.50 -27.91 -20.83
N LEU A 591 9.52 -28.69 -21.30
CA LEU A 591 9.71 -29.67 -22.35
C LEU A 591 10.07 -28.97 -23.67
N ARG A 592 11.25 -29.30 -24.22
CA ARG A 592 11.74 -28.78 -25.51
C ARG A 592 10.95 -29.31 -26.70
N HIS A 593 10.19 -30.39 -26.57
CA HIS A 593 9.29 -30.89 -27.61
C HIS A 593 7.93 -30.17 -27.58
N PRO A 594 7.57 -29.37 -28.60
CA PRO A 594 6.22 -28.86 -28.71
C PRO A 594 5.25 -30.02 -28.96
N VAL A 595 4.20 -30.12 -28.15
CA VAL A 595 3.16 -31.14 -28.30
C VAL A 595 2.00 -30.57 -29.11
N LYS A 596 1.54 -31.29 -30.14
CA LYS A 596 0.40 -30.85 -30.96
C LYS A 596 -0.87 -30.79 -30.12
N TYR A 597 -1.49 -29.61 -30.11
CA TYR A 597 -2.82 -29.41 -29.56
C TYR A 597 -3.88 -29.62 -30.65
N ASP A 598 -4.95 -30.36 -30.35
CA ASP A 598 -6.12 -30.51 -31.21
C ASP A 598 -7.42 -30.08 -30.50
N ALA A 599 -8.51 -29.97 -31.26
CA ALA A 599 -9.79 -29.47 -30.75
C ALA A 599 -10.47 -30.37 -29.69
N ASN A 600 -9.96 -31.58 -29.45
CA ASN A 600 -10.44 -32.48 -28.40
C ASN A 600 -9.74 -32.23 -27.05
N GLY A 601 -8.80 -31.26 -26.99
CA GLY A 601 -8.04 -30.92 -25.80
C GLY A 601 -6.74 -31.71 -25.66
N MET A 602 -6.06 -31.52 -24.53
CA MET A 602 -4.81 -32.21 -24.19
C MET A 602 -4.94 -32.84 -22.82
N ILE A 603 -4.50 -34.08 -22.67
CA ILE A 603 -4.42 -34.76 -21.37
C ILE A 603 -2.97 -34.65 -20.89
N ILE A 604 -2.80 -34.01 -19.74
CA ILE A 604 -1.53 -33.99 -19.01
C ILE A 604 -1.71 -34.88 -17.78
N SER A 605 -0.82 -35.85 -17.60
CA SER A 605 -0.80 -36.72 -16.42
C SER A 605 0.62 -36.85 -15.91
N PHE A 606 0.83 -36.64 -14.62
CA PHE A 606 2.10 -36.80 -13.96
C PHE A 606 1.90 -37.43 -12.58
N VAL A 607 2.97 -37.97 -12.02
CA VAL A 607 3.03 -38.43 -10.63
C VAL A 607 3.97 -37.49 -9.90
N GLU A 608 3.46 -36.83 -8.87
CA GLU A 608 4.21 -35.88 -8.06
C GLU A 608 4.37 -36.41 -6.64
N VAL A 609 5.51 -36.12 -6.02
CA VAL A 609 5.76 -36.31 -4.60
C VAL A 609 6.21 -34.96 -4.04
N ALA A 610 5.34 -34.30 -3.30
CA ALA A 610 5.65 -33.04 -2.62
C ALA A 610 6.11 -33.32 -1.19
N LEU A 611 7.23 -32.72 -0.79
CA LEU A 611 7.74 -32.79 0.58
C LEU A 611 7.27 -31.54 1.33
N ILE A 612 6.15 -31.69 2.06
CA ILE A 612 5.50 -30.60 2.80
C ILE A 612 5.98 -30.66 4.25
N GLU A 613 6.89 -29.74 4.62
CA GLU A 613 7.49 -29.50 5.94
C GLU A 613 8.06 -30.73 6.70
N PRO A 614 9.15 -30.58 7.47
CA PRO A 614 9.57 -31.65 8.37
C PRO A 614 8.54 -31.79 9.50
N GLY A 615 7.82 -32.91 9.54
CA GLY A 615 7.05 -33.29 10.73
C GLY A 615 7.96 -33.46 11.94
N GLU A 616 7.44 -33.22 13.15
CA GLU A 616 8.18 -33.45 14.39
C GLU A 616 8.71 -34.89 14.47
N GLU A 617 9.84 -35.07 15.17
CA GLU A 617 10.46 -36.38 15.38
C GLU A 617 9.44 -37.37 15.97
N GLY A 618 9.09 -38.41 15.20
CA GLY A 618 8.08 -39.41 15.57
C GLY A 618 6.76 -39.35 14.80
N SER A 619 6.61 -38.45 13.82
CA SER A 619 5.42 -38.36 12.97
C SER A 619 5.18 -39.63 12.12
N ILE A 620 3.92 -40.06 11.99
CA ILE A 620 3.49 -41.23 11.19
C ILE A 620 2.76 -40.74 9.93
N TYR A 621 3.18 -41.21 8.76
CA TYR A 621 2.57 -40.83 7.48
C TYR A 621 1.10 -41.28 7.38
N GLY A 622 0.19 -40.35 7.05
CA GLY A 622 -1.22 -40.64 6.76
C GLY A 622 -2.16 -40.72 7.98
N THR A 623 -1.80 -40.11 9.11
CA THR A 623 -2.69 -39.93 10.27
C THR A 623 -3.35 -38.57 10.31
#